data_AF-A0A1Q7BYC3-F1
#
_entry.id   AF-A0A1Q7BYC3-F1
#
_cell.length_a   1.000
_cell.length_b   1.000
_cell.length_c   1.000
_cell.angle_alpha   90.00
_cell.angle_beta   90.00
_cell.angle_gamma   90.00
#
_symmetry.space_group_name_H-M   'P 1'
#
loop_
_entity.id
_entity.type
_entity.pdbx_description
1 polymer ?
#
loop_
_entity_poly.entity_id
_entity_poly.type
_entity_poly.pdbx_seq_one_letter_code
_entity_poly.pdbx_strand_id
1 'polypeptide(L)'
;MNGIYRAITTSPAWSRTVLVITFDEWGGFYDHVAPTSAPDTNPALTGLRGFRVPTLVISPYAQRQAVAHHTYDHTSVLKLIEWRYGLPPLTVRDATARNLAEVLTFGAPNLNAPQWTVNSVFALPCFLQGTQRLPAAATSQGLPALARQAKAQGWAGVG
;
A
#
# COMPACT_ATOMS: atom_id res chain seq x y z
N MET A 1 -5.11 8.45 9.82
CA MET A 1 -5.52 8.23 8.41
C MET A 1 -7.05 8.26 8.19
N ASN A 2 -7.85 7.54 8.98
CA ASN A 2 -9.31 7.49 8.79
C ASN A 2 -10.03 8.85 8.76
N GLY A 3 -9.61 9.79 9.61
CA GLY A 3 -10.19 11.14 9.62
C GLY A 3 -10.01 11.88 8.29
N ILE A 4 -8.83 11.77 7.68
CA ILE A 4 -8.51 12.40 6.38
C ILE A 4 -9.32 11.74 5.27
N TYR A 5 -9.33 10.40 5.22
CA TYR A 5 -10.12 9.65 4.25
C TYR A 5 -11.61 10.03 4.32
N ARG A 6 -12.18 10.07 5.53
CA ARG A 6 -13.58 10.44 5.73
C ARG A 6 -13.84 11.88 5.32
N ALA A 7 -13.00 12.82 5.73
CA ALA A 7 -13.12 14.23 5.35
C ALA A 7 -13.15 14.42 3.82
N ILE A 8 -12.30 13.71 3.08
CA ILE A 8 -12.25 13.76 1.62
C ILE A 8 -13.50 13.14 1.00
N THR A 9 -13.86 11.92 1.43
CA THR A 9 -14.96 11.16 0.82
C THR A 9 -16.34 11.69 1.15
N THR A 10 -16.51 12.44 2.24
CA THR A 10 -17.75 13.17 2.55
C THR A 10 -17.76 14.60 2.01
N SER A 11 -16.68 15.08 1.41
CA SER A 11 -16.60 16.45 0.91
C SER A 11 -17.44 16.62 -0.37
N PRO A 12 -17.95 17.84 -0.65
CA PRO A 12 -18.56 18.16 -1.94
C PRO A 12 -17.62 18.00 -3.14
N ALA A 13 -16.30 17.93 -2.90
CA ALA A 13 -15.29 17.78 -3.95
C ALA A 13 -15.04 16.30 -4.34
N TRP A 14 -15.59 15.32 -3.60
CA TRP A 14 -15.27 13.91 -3.77
C TRP A 14 -15.40 13.41 -5.22
N SER A 15 -16.44 13.85 -5.94
CA SER A 15 -16.70 13.48 -7.35
C SER A 15 -15.59 13.85 -8.34
N ARG A 16 -14.66 14.71 -7.92
CA ARG A 16 -13.53 15.22 -8.71
C ARG A 16 -12.19 15.09 -7.97
N THR A 17 -12.08 14.17 -7.01
CA THR A 17 -10.86 13.96 -6.23
C THR A 17 -10.15 12.67 -6.62
N VAL A 18 -8.82 12.74 -6.65
CA VAL A 18 -7.91 11.59 -6.60
C VAL A 18 -7.05 11.77 -5.36
N LEU A 19 -7.21 10.88 -4.38
CA LEU A 19 -6.36 10.79 -3.20
C LEU A 19 -5.28 9.74 -3.46
N VAL A 20 -4.02 10.15 -3.41
CA VAL A 20 -2.87 9.24 -3.48
C VAL A 20 -2.27 9.12 -2.09
N ILE A 21 -2.18 7.91 -1.57
CA ILE A 21 -1.46 7.60 -0.34
C ILE A 21 -0.22 6.82 -0.75
N THR A 22 0.96 7.34 -0.42
CA THR A 22 2.24 6.68 -0.68
C THR A 22 3.19 6.95 0.48
N PHE A 23 4.31 6.27 0.48
CA PHE A 23 5.43 6.52 1.37
C PHE A 23 6.52 7.25 0.60
N ASP A 24 7.41 7.93 1.30
CA ASP A 24 8.59 8.60 0.75
C ASP A 24 9.75 7.63 0.56
N GLU A 25 9.86 6.60 1.41
CA GLU A 25 10.85 5.52 1.31
C GLU A 25 10.33 4.18 1.88
N TRP A 26 11.16 3.13 1.89
CA TRP A 26 10.76 1.73 2.15
C TRP A 26 10.89 1.25 3.62
N GLY A 27 11.30 2.11 4.54
CA GLY A 27 11.46 1.88 5.97
C GLY A 27 12.73 1.12 6.35
N GLY A 28 13.67 0.87 5.43
CA GLY A 28 14.83 0.00 5.67
C GLY A 28 14.51 -1.51 5.64
N PHE A 29 13.25 -1.90 5.40
CA PHE A 29 12.85 -3.31 5.32
C PHE A 29 13.32 -3.96 4.02
N TYR A 30 13.54 -5.28 4.04
CA TYR A 30 13.92 -6.02 2.85
C TYR A 30 12.75 -6.14 1.86
N ASP A 31 13.02 -5.89 0.59
CA ASP A 31 12.14 -6.23 -0.54
C ASP A 31 12.87 -7.20 -1.47
N HIS A 32 12.16 -8.25 -1.90
CA HIS A 32 12.70 -9.29 -2.79
C HIS A 32 12.85 -8.84 -4.25
N VAL A 33 12.18 -7.76 -4.66
CA VAL A 33 12.31 -7.23 -6.03
C VAL A 33 13.46 -6.23 -6.05
N ALA A 34 14.47 -6.54 -6.84
CA ALA A 34 15.58 -5.65 -7.10
C ALA A 34 15.09 -4.33 -7.73
N PRO A 35 15.54 -3.16 -7.24
CA PRO A 35 15.18 -1.89 -7.86
C PRO A 35 15.63 -1.79 -9.32
N THR A 36 14.81 -1.14 -10.13
CA THR A 36 15.11 -0.91 -11.55
C THR A 36 15.61 0.52 -11.78
N SER A 37 16.38 0.74 -12.85
CA SER A 37 16.78 2.08 -13.26
C SER A 37 15.68 2.77 -14.07
N ALA A 38 15.66 4.10 -14.06
CA ALA A 38 14.88 4.90 -14.98
C ALA A 38 15.68 6.11 -15.47
N PRO A 39 15.30 6.70 -16.62
CA PRO A 39 15.95 7.89 -17.15
C PRO A 39 16.00 9.00 -16.10
N ASP A 40 17.15 9.63 -15.94
CA ASP A 40 17.36 10.71 -14.98
C ASP A 40 18.35 11.73 -15.55
N THR A 41 18.34 12.95 -15.01
CA THR A 41 19.30 14.00 -15.41
C THR A 41 20.73 13.61 -15.07
N ASN A 42 20.94 12.82 -14.01
CA ASN A 42 22.23 12.22 -13.68
C ASN A 42 22.10 10.70 -13.50
N PRO A 43 22.11 9.91 -14.60
CA PRO A 43 21.87 8.47 -14.53
C PRO A 43 22.86 7.71 -13.64
N ALA A 44 24.10 8.19 -13.52
CA ALA A 44 25.14 7.55 -12.73
C ALA A 44 24.92 7.69 -11.21
N LEU A 45 24.26 8.76 -10.76
CA LEU A 45 24.04 9.02 -9.33
C LEU A 45 22.59 8.76 -8.91
N THR A 46 21.62 9.12 -9.76
CA THR A 46 20.19 9.17 -9.41
C THR A 46 19.30 8.38 -10.39
N GLY A 47 19.89 7.63 -11.32
CA GLY A 47 19.14 6.79 -12.25
C GLY A 47 18.44 5.59 -11.60
N LEU A 48 18.96 5.08 -10.48
CA LEU A 48 18.42 3.90 -9.80
C LEU A 48 17.19 4.27 -8.95
N ARG A 49 16.09 3.50 -9.08
CA ARG A 49 14.94 3.59 -8.16
C ARG A 49 15.32 3.05 -6.77
N GLY A 50 14.57 3.46 -5.76
CA GLY A 50 14.58 2.79 -4.46
C GLY A 50 13.82 1.46 -4.46
N PHE A 51 13.77 0.80 -3.31
CA PHE A 51 12.88 -0.32 -3.09
C PHE A 51 11.41 0.09 -3.19
N ARG A 52 10.52 -0.89 -3.39
CA ARG A 52 9.10 -0.59 -3.59
C ARG A 52 8.49 -0.08 -2.29
N VAL A 53 7.60 0.89 -2.45
CA VAL A 53 6.72 1.39 -1.40
C VAL A 53 5.28 1.04 -1.74
N PRO A 54 4.42 0.80 -0.75
CA PRO A 54 3.00 0.63 -1.02
C PRO A 54 2.38 1.97 -1.45
N THR A 55 1.53 1.93 -2.47
CA THR A 55 0.80 3.11 -2.94
C THR A 55 -0.67 2.75 -3.14
N LEU A 56 -1.56 3.60 -2.66
CA LEU A 56 -3.01 3.50 -2.88
C LEU A 56 -3.49 4.71 -3.66
N VAL A 57 -4.29 4.45 -4.70
CA VAL A 57 -5.01 5.48 -5.46
C VAL A 57 -6.50 5.33 -5.15
N ILE A 58 -7.08 6.36 -4.56
CA ILE A 58 -8.46 6.38 -4.06
C ILE A 58 -9.22 7.48 -4.79
N SER A 59 -10.23 7.10 -5.55
CA SER A 59 -11.03 8.04 -6.35
C SER A 59 -12.36 7.39 -6.74
N PRO A 60 -13.43 8.16 -7.03
CA PRO A 60 -14.61 7.61 -7.70
C PRO A 60 -14.30 6.93 -9.04
N TYR A 61 -13.20 7.31 -9.68
CA TYR A 61 -12.76 6.75 -10.97
C TYR A 61 -11.81 5.56 -10.81
N ALA A 62 -11.34 5.26 -9.59
CA ALA A 62 -10.44 4.13 -9.37
C ALA A 62 -11.22 2.80 -9.45
N GLN A 63 -10.62 1.80 -10.10
CA GLN A 63 -11.19 0.45 -10.14
C GLN A 63 -11.21 -0.16 -8.74
N ARG A 64 -12.33 -0.79 -8.36
CA ARG A 64 -12.48 -1.43 -7.04
C ARG A 64 -11.76 -2.78 -7.02
N GLN A 65 -11.13 -3.07 -5.90
CA GLN A 65 -10.49 -4.37 -5.64
C GLN A 65 -9.49 -4.75 -6.74
N ALA A 66 -8.84 -3.75 -7.33
CA ALA A 66 -7.86 -3.92 -8.39
C ALA A 66 -6.46 -3.64 -7.86
N VAL A 67 -5.47 -4.35 -8.41
CA VAL A 67 -4.04 -4.11 -8.19
C VAL A 67 -3.41 -3.80 -9.53
N ALA A 68 -2.78 -2.64 -9.65
CA ALA A 68 -2.00 -2.29 -10.83
C ALA A 68 -0.60 -2.89 -10.72
N HIS A 69 -0.18 -3.66 -11.73
CA HIS A 69 1.11 -4.36 -11.74
C HIS A 69 2.20 -3.65 -12.57
N HIS A 70 1.89 -2.49 -13.14
CA HIS A 70 2.89 -1.68 -13.84
C HIS A 70 3.85 -1.02 -12.85
N THR A 71 5.02 -0.62 -13.36
CA THR A 71 6.02 0.09 -12.59
C THR A 71 5.66 1.57 -12.48
N TYR A 72 5.34 2.01 -11.27
CA TYR A 72 5.18 3.42 -10.89
C TYR A 72 6.31 3.82 -9.94
N ASP A 73 6.67 5.09 -9.91
CA ASP A 73 7.53 5.66 -8.86
C ASP A 73 6.94 6.97 -8.35
N HIS A 74 7.65 7.66 -7.44
CA HIS A 74 7.19 8.93 -6.88
C HIS A 74 6.88 9.99 -7.95
N THR A 75 7.59 9.95 -9.10
CA THR A 75 7.35 10.90 -10.20
C THR A 75 6.09 10.57 -11.00
N SER A 76 5.47 9.41 -10.82
CA SER A 76 4.13 9.11 -11.37
C SER A 76 3.04 10.04 -10.80
N VAL A 77 3.24 10.60 -9.61
CA VAL A 77 2.34 11.63 -9.05
C VAL A 77 2.50 12.94 -9.81
N LEU A 78 3.75 13.36 -10.08
CA LEU A 78 4.03 14.54 -10.91
C LEU A 78 3.45 14.36 -12.31
N LYS A 79 3.63 13.17 -12.90
CA LYS A 79 3.08 12.86 -14.22
C LYS A 79 1.56 13.00 -14.31
N LEU A 80 0.85 12.61 -13.26
CA LEU A 80 -0.59 12.80 -13.17
C LEU A 80 -0.98 14.29 -13.12
N ILE A 81 -0.24 15.09 -12.33
CA ILE A 81 -0.47 16.54 -12.19
C ILE A 81 -0.19 17.24 -13.53
N GLU A 82 0.95 16.94 -14.15
CA GLU A 82 1.33 17.45 -15.48
C GLU A 82 0.24 17.18 -16.50
N TRP A 83 -0.18 15.91 -16.62
CA TRP A 83 -1.22 15.50 -17.55
C TRP A 83 -2.56 16.18 -17.26
N ARG A 84 -2.94 16.30 -15.99
CA ARG A 84 -4.23 16.87 -15.59
C ARG A 84 -4.33 18.37 -15.91
N TYR A 85 -3.23 19.11 -15.74
CA TYR A 85 -3.22 20.57 -15.86
C TYR A 85 -2.49 21.08 -17.10
N GLY A 86 -1.98 20.19 -17.95
CA GLY A 86 -1.22 20.57 -19.16
C GLY A 86 0.12 21.24 -18.83
N LEU A 87 0.78 20.83 -17.74
CA LEU A 87 2.07 21.39 -17.34
C LEU A 87 3.22 20.66 -18.05
N PRO A 88 4.32 21.36 -18.40
CA PRO A 88 5.53 20.70 -18.87
C PRO A 88 6.20 19.90 -17.74
N PRO A 89 6.92 18.81 -18.06
CA PRO A 89 7.71 18.07 -17.08
C PRO A 89 8.89 18.92 -16.58
N LEU A 90 9.35 18.62 -15.36
CA LEU A 90 10.47 19.34 -14.74
C LEU A 90 11.83 18.74 -15.15
N THR A 91 11.86 17.44 -15.45
CA THR A 91 13.09 16.69 -15.78
C THR A 91 12.82 15.61 -16.82
N VAL A 92 13.82 14.81 -17.18
CA VAL A 92 13.60 13.59 -17.97
C VAL A 92 12.89 12.48 -17.15
N ARG A 93 12.97 12.55 -15.82
CA ARG A 93 12.48 11.50 -14.93
C ARG A 93 10.96 11.43 -14.88
N ASP A 94 10.33 12.56 -14.56
CA ASP A 94 8.88 12.75 -14.61
C ASP A 94 8.36 12.75 -16.07
N ALA A 95 9.12 13.30 -17.03
CA ALA A 95 8.77 13.21 -18.44
C ALA A 95 8.53 11.76 -18.90
N THR A 96 9.37 10.82 -18.43
CA THR A 96 9.32 9.39 -18.80
C THR A 96 8.57 8.51 -17.79
N ALA A 97 8.04 9.09 -16.71
CA ALA A 97 7.29 8.36 -15.71
C ALA A 97 5.95 7.87 -16.26
N ARG A 98 5.47 6.75 -15.69
CA ARG A 98 4.13 6.23 -15.98
C ARG A 98 3.07 7.06 -15.29
N ASN A 99 1.96 7.31 -15.98
CA ASN A 99 0.91 8.19 -15.48
C ASN A 99 -0.09 7.41 -14.62
N LEU A 100 -0.39 7.89 -13.41
CA LEU A 100 -1.44 7.30 -12.56
C LEU A 100 -2.85 7.43 -13.16
N ALA A 101 -3.06 8.25 -14.19
CA ALA A 101 -4.32 8.28 -14.93
C ALA A 101 -4.66 6.90 -15.54
N GLU A 102 -3.67 6.05 -15.80
CA GLU A 102 -3.87 4.68 -16.33
C GLU A 102 -4.67 3.77 -15.39
N VAL A 103 -4.70 4.06 -14.08
CA VAL A 103 -5.49 3.29 -13.11
C VAL A 103 -6.88 3.89 -12.85
N LEU A 104 -7.25 4.94 -13.58
CA LEU A 104 -8.53 5.64 -13.47
C LEU A 104 -9.40 5.34 -14.70
N THR A 105 -10.65 4.94 -14.46
CA THR A 105 -11.66 4.69 -15.50
C THR A 105 -12.66 5.85 -15.53
N PHE A 106 -12.52 6.72 -16.53
CA PHE A 106 -13.41 7.87 -16.72
C PHE A 106 -14.71 7.45 -17.43
N GLY A 107 -15.83 8.09 -17.09
CA GLY A 107 -17.14 7.85 -17.70
C GLY A 107 -18.14 7.08 -16.83
N ALA A 108 -17.67 6.36 -15.78
CA ALA A 108 -18.54 5.66 -14.83
C ALA A 108 -18.06 5.85 -13.38
N PRO A 109 -18.12 7.08 -12.82
CA PRO A 109 -17.66 7.33 -11.46
C PRO A 109 -18.52 6.59 -10.44
N ASN A 110 -17.87 5.89 -9.50
CA ASN A 110 -18.54 5.27 -8.37
C ASN A 110 -18.30 6.09 -7.09
N LEU A 111 -19.25 6.95 -6.76
CA LEU A 111 -19.17 7.86 -5.61
C LEU A 111 -19.30 7.16 -4.24
N ASN A 112 -19.69 5.88 -4.20
CA ASN A 112 -19.94 5.16 -2.95
C ASN A 112 -18.64 4.77 -2.24
N ALA A 113 -18.07 5.68 -1.44
CA ALA A 113 -16.86 5.42 -0.67
C ALA A 113 -17.16 4.52 0.55
N PRO A 114 -16.58 3.31 0.65
CA PRO A 114 -16.79 2.45 1.81
C PRO A 114 -16.28 3.12 3.09
N GLN A 115 -16.97 2.91 4.20
CA GLN A 115 -16.56 3.41 5.50
C GLN A 115 -16.14 2.23 6.36
N TRP A 116 -14.95 2.31 6.96
CA TRP A 116 -14.44 1.28 7.85
C TRP A 116 -14.24 1.86 9.25
N THR A 117 -14.88 1.23 10.23
CA THR A 117 -14.60 1.50 11.63
C THR A 117 -13.33 0.77 12.00
N VAL A 118 -12.22 1.50 12.09
CA VAL A 118 -10.99 0.96 12.68
C VAL A 118 -11.09 1.23 14.18
N ASN A 119 -11.09 0.16 14.97
CA ASN A 119 -11.05 0.29 16.42
C ASN A 119 -9.79 1.06 16.83
N SER A 120 -9.94 2.03 17.71
CA SER A 120 -8.80 2.74 18.29
C SER A 120 -7.91 1.73 18.99
N VAL A 121 -6.65 1.61 18.55
CA VAL A 121 -5.65 0.82 19.26
C VAL A 121 -5.15 1.68 20.42
N PHE A 122 -5.82 1.60 21.56
CA PHE A 122 -5.25 2.10 22.80
C PHE A 122 -4.21 1.08 23.27
N ALA A 123 -2.94 1.37 23.02
CA ALA A 123 -1.88 0.70 23.75
C ALA A 123 -1.98 1.15 25.21
N LEU A 124 -2.48 0.29 26.08
CA LEU A 124 -2.26 0.47 27.51
C LEU A 124 -0.73 0.50 27.71
N PRO A 125 -0.19 1.49 28.43
CA PRO A 125 1.21 1.44 28.83
C PRO A 125 1.47 0.08 29.49
N CYS A 126 2.57 -0.58 29.10
CA CYS A 126 2.87 -1.96 29.52
C CYS A 126 2.83 -2.16 31.05
N PHE A 127 3.06 -1.09 31.82
CA PHE A 127 3.02 -1.07 33.29
C PHE A 127 1.62 -1.03 33.92
N LEU A 128 0.56 -0.73 33.14
CA LEU A 128 -0.84 -0.79 33.60
C LEU A 128 -1.50 -2.15 33.32
N GLN A 129 -0.83 -3.09 32.65
CA GLN A 129 -1.30 -4.49 32.47
C GLN A 129 -1.06 -5.36 33.72
N GLY A 130 -1.26 -4.77 34.91
CA GLY A 130 -1.18 -5.49 36.18
C GLY A 130 -2.01 -6.78 36.14
N THR A 131 -1.29 -7.91 36.25
CA THR A 131 -1.79 -9.25 36.54
C THR A 131 -2.96 -9.78 35.71
N GLN A 132 -3.00 -9.54 34.39
CA GLN A 132 -3.59 -10.58 33.56
C GLN A 132 -2.62 -11.75 33.58
N ARG A 133 -2.89 -12.76 34.42
CA ARG A 133 -2.32 -14.10 34.27
C ARG A 133 -2.49 -14.44 32.79
N LEU A 134 -1.39 -14.45 32.04
CA LEU A 134 -1.37 -15.13 30.76
C LEU A 134 -2.01 -16.50 31.02
N PRO A 135 -3.03 -16.94 30.25
CA PRO A 135 -3.41 -18.34 30.30
C PRO A 135 -2.11 -19.12 30.12
N ALA A 136 -1.88 -20.09 31.02
CA ALA A 136 -0.67 -20.89 31.01
C ALA A 136 -0.35 -21.24 29.56
N ALA A 137 0.85 -20.84 29.10
CA ALA A 137 1.28 -21.06 27.73
C ALA A 137 0.87 -22.48 27.36
N ALA A 138 -0.01 -22.61 26.36
CA ALA A 138 -0.45 -23.91 25.89
C ALA A 138 0.83 -24.71 25.67
N THR A 139 0.99 -25.80 26.43
CA THR A 139 2.20 -26.61 26.46
C THR A 139 2.62 -26.81 25.02
N SER A 140 3.77 -26.25 24.63
CA SER A 140 4.21 -26.29 23.24
C SER A 140 4.24 -27.75 22.82
N GLN A 141 3.23 -28.18 22.08
CA GLN A 141 3.21 -29.53 21.56
C GLN A 141 4.38 -29.58 20.60
N GLY A 142 5.42 -30.33 20.96
CA GLY A 142 6.60 -30.46 20.12
C GLY A 142 6.17 -30.88 18.72
N LEU A 143 6.90 -30.41 17.70
CA LEU A 143 6.65 -30.71 16.29
C LEU A 143 6.26 -32.19 16.00
N PRO A 144 6.82 -33.21 16.70
CA PRO A 144 6.39 -34.60 16.51
C PRO A 144 4.94 -34.89 16.92
N ALA A 145 4.41 -34.21 17.95
CA ALA A 145 3.03 -34.34 18.38
C ALA A 145 2.06 -33.72 17.36
N LEU A 146 2.42 -32.54 16.84
CA LEU A 146 1.66 -31.87 15.78
C LEU A 146 1.68 -32.66 14.46
N ALA A 147 2.83 -33.25 14.09
CA ALA A 147 2.94 -34.10 12.90
C ALA A 147 2.04 -35.35 13.00
N ARG A 148 1.95 -35.98 14.18
CA ARG A 148 1.01 -37.09 14.42
C ARG A 148 -0.45 -36.66 14.30
N GLN A 149 -0.79 -35.47 14.81
CA GLN A 149 -2.15 -34.94 14.75
C GLN A 149 -2.55 -34.59 13.31
N ALA A 150 -1.64 -33.99 12.53
CA ALA A 150 -1.84 -33.71 11.11
C ALA A 150 -2.04 -35.00 10.30
N LYS A 151 -1.23 -36.05 10.56
CA LYS A 151 -1.38 -37.35 9.92
C LYS A 151 -2.71 -38.03 10.28
N ALA A 152 -3.15 -37.94 11.53
CA ALA A 152 -4.46 -38.44 11.96
C ALA A 152 -5.63 -37.72 11.27
N GLN A 153 -5.42 -36.48 10.83
CA GLN A 153 -6.37 -35.70 10.04
C GLN A 153 -6.19 -35.87 8.52
N GLY A 154 -5.40 -36.86 8.08
CA GLY A 154 -5.25 -37.21 6.67
C GLY A 154 -4.24 -36.38 5.88
N TRP A 155 -3.42 -35.56 6.55
CA TRP A 155 -2.36 -34.81 5.88
C TRP A 155 -1.19 -35.75 5.55
N ALA A 156 -1.02 -36.09 4.28
CA ALA A 156 0.09 -36.93 3.81
C ALA A 156 1.39 -36.12 3.70
N GLY A 157 2.51 -36.69 4.17
CA GLY A 157 3.86 -36.18 3.88
C GLY A 157 4.60 -35.39 4.98
N VAL A 158 4.08 -35.31 6.21
CA VAL A 158 4.77 -34.63 7.33
C VAL A 158 5.63 -35.63 8.11
N GLY A 159 6.94 -35.66 7.82
CA GLY A 159 7.96 -36.48 8.48
C GLY A 159 9.28 -35.74 8.56
#